data_AF-F0G5C7-F1
#
_entry.id   AF-F0G5C7-F1
#
_cell.length_a   1.000
_cell.length_b   1.000
_cell.length_c   1.000
_cell.angle_alpha   90.00
_cell.angle_beta   90.00
_cell.angle_gamma   90.00
#
_symmetry.space_group_name_H-M   'P 1'
#
loop_
_entity.id
_entity.type
_entity.pdbx_description
1 polymer ?
#
loop_
_entity_poly.entity_id
_entity_poly.type
_entity_poly.pdbx_seq_one_letter_code
_entity_poly.pdbx_strand_id
1 'polypeptide(L)'
;TYLELFARYFIDLTPHVALIAAVSADADGNLYTGPNTEDTPTVVEATAFKDGIVIAQVDRIVDKVPRVDIPGDRVHFVVEAGRPFYVEPLFTRDPAAITETQILTAMLAIKGIYEAYGIKRLNHGIGFNTAAIELLLPTYGAKLGLKGKVCTHWALNPHPTLIPAIESGWVEQIHCFGSEVGMDDYIRARSDVWFTGPDGSLRSNRAFCQTAGLYACDMFIGSTLQIDLSGHSSTVTAERIAGFGGAPNMGSDARGRRHPSEPWLKAGAEADPDTPAALRRGRKLVVQIGETFGDKNVPMFVEKLDALKLADKLQLDLAPIMVYGDDVTHIVTEEGIANLLMCRDRDEREQAIRGVAGYTEIGRGRDRRMVERLRERGVIRRPEDLGIDPLDADRRWLAARSIKDLVHWSGGLYAPPARFRNW
;
A
#
# COMPACT_ATOMS: atom_id res chain seq x y z
N THR A 1 11.21 -2.41 -8.36
CA THR A 1 9.88 -2.74 -7.78
C THR A 1 9.35 -4.05 -8.36
N TYR A 2 8.33 -4.72 -7.79
CA TYR A 2 7.88 -6.05 -8.25
C TYR A 2 7.59 -6.12 -9.76
N LEU A 3 6.69 -5.26 -10.25
CA LEU A 3 6.24 -5.30 -11.66
C LEU A 3 7.37 -5.00 -12.65
N GLU A 4 8.32 -4.16 -12.26
CA GLU A 4 9.54 -3.87 -13.03
C GLU A 4 10.43 -5.11 -13.16
N LEU A 5 10.66 -5.85 -12.06
CA LEU A 5 11.42 -7.10 -12.11
C LEU A 5 10.72 -8.14 -13.01
N PHE A 6 9.40 -8.24 -12.91
CA PHE A 6 8.62 -9.12 -13.78
C PHE A 6 8.75 -8.75 -15.26
N ALA A 7 8.73 -7.46 -15.60
CA ALA A 7 8.92 -7.01 -16.97
C ALA A 7 10.30 -7.43 -17.52
N ARG A 8 11.36 -7.34 -16.68
CA ARG A 8 12.72 -7.75 -17.05
C ARG A 8 12.85 -9.23 -17.36
N TYR A 9 12.05 -10.10 -16.74
CA TYR A 9 12.03 -11.53 -17.07
C TYR A 9 11.66 -11.81 -18.54
N PHE A 10 11.01 -10.88 -19.24
CA PHE A 10 10.67 -11.05 -20.66
C PHE A 10 11.61 -10.32 -21.62
N ILE A 11 12.64 -9.63 -21.10
CA ILE A 11 13.51 -8.76 -21.93
C ILE A 11 14.99 -9.06 -21.69
N ASP A 12 15.50 -8.86 -20.48
CA ASP A 12 16.94 -8.84 -20.20
C ASP A 12 17.36 -9.69 -19.00
N LEU A 13 16.42 -10.19 -18.21
CA LEU A 13 16.63 -11.10 -17.09
C LEU A 13 15.80 -12.38 -17.23
N THR A 14 15.67 -12.91 -18.45
CA THR A 14 14.87 -14.11 -18.66
C THR A 14 15.39 -15.30 -17.85
N PRO A 15 14.55 -15.88 -16.96
CA PRO A 15 14.99 -16.92 -16.04
C PRO A 15 15.25 -18.24 -16.75
N HIS A 16 16.37 -18.90 -16.40
CA HIS A 16 16.67 -20.26 -16.84
C HIS A 16 16.00 -21.32 -15.96
N VAL A 17 15.73 -20.97 -14.70
CA VAL A 17 15.13 -21.87 -13.71
C VAL A 17 14.16 -21.08 -12.83
N ALA A 18 12.98 -21.63 -12.58
CA ALA A 18 12.03 -21.15 -11.60
C ALA A 18 11.79 -22.23 -10.54
N LEU A 19 12.02 -21.87 -9.28
CA LEU A 19 11.70 -22.68 -8.12
C LEU A 19 10.48 -22.05 -7.44
N ILE A 20 9.33 -22.71 -7.54
CA ILE A 20 8.05 -22.17 -7.07
C ILE A 20 7.42 -23.10 -6.03
N ALA A 21 6.41 -22.59 -5.32
CA ALA A 21 5.62 -23.35 -4.38
C ALA A 21 4.15 -23.35 -4.79
N ALA A 22 3.46 -24.46 -4.54
CA ALA A 22 2.01 -24.57 -4.67
C ALA A 22 1.44 -25.45 -3.56
N VAL A 23 0.13 -25.38 -3.31
CA VAL A 23 -0.53 -26.18 -2.27
C VAL A 23 -0.59 -27.65 -2.69
N SER A 24 -0.94 -27.91 -3.95
CA SER A 24 -1.05 -29.29 -4.45
C SER A 24 -0.79 -29.37 -5.95
N ALA A 25 -0.37 -30.54 -6.40
CA ALA A 25 -0.28 -30.89 -7.82
C ALA A 25 -1.07 -32.16 -8.12
N ASP A 26 -1.44 -32.37 -9.38
CA ASP A 26 -1.90 -33.67 -9.87
C ASP A 26 -0.83 -34.40 -10.70
N ALA A 27 -1.15 -35.61 -11.16
CA ALA A 27 -0.24 -36.46 -11.93
C ALA A 27 0.15 -35.86 -13.31
N ASP A 28 -0.67 -34.94 -13.84
CA ASP A 28 -0.39 -34.23 -15.10
C ASP A 28 0.50 -33.00 -14.87
N GLY A 29 0.89 -32.73 -13.61
CA GLY A 29 1.71 -31.58 -13.22
C GLY A 29 0.93 -30.28 -13.05
N ASN A 30 -0.41 -30.30 -13.12
CA ASN A 30 -1.20 -29.10 -12.89
C ASN A 30 -1.05 -28.67 -11.44
N LEU A 31 -0.86 -27.37 -11.19
CA LEU A 31 -0.69 -26.84 -9.84
C LEU A 31 -1.92 -26.07 -9.40
N TYR A 32 -2.29 -26.27 -8.14
CA TYR A 32 -3.16 -25.39 -7.38
C TYR A 32 -2.30 -24.61 -6.37
N THR A 33 -2.13 -23.32 -6.61
CA THR A 33 -1.42 -22.39 -5.73
C THR A 33 -2.32 -21.82 -4.62
N GLY A 34 -3.64 -21.89 -4.81
CA GLY A 34 -4.62 -21.42 -3.84
C GLY A 34 -4.57 -19.91 -3.61
N PRO A 35 -4.89 -19.45 -2.38
CA PRO A 35 -4.90 -18.03 -2.03
C PRO A 35 -3.56 -17.31 -2.26
N ASN A 36 -2.45 -18.05 -2.24
CA ASN A 36 -1.08 -17.53 -2.41
C ASN A 36 -0.56 -17.75 -3.84
N THR A 37 -1.40 -17.51 -4.84
CA THR A 37 -0.99 -17.48 -6.26
C THR A 37 0.14 -16.48 -6.50
N GLU A 38 -0.05 -15.25 -6.02
CA GLU A 38 1.00 -14.22 -5.95
C GLU A 38 1.72 -13.98 -7.28
N ASP A 39 3.04 -14.21 -7.32
CA ASP A 39 3.92 -13.94 -8.46
C ASP A 39 4.00 -15.12 -9.42
N THR A 40 3.60 -16.31 -8.95
CA THR A 40 3.86 -17.61 -9.58
C THR A 40 3.51 -17.63 -11.07
N PRO A 41 2.32 -17.15 -11.51
CA PRO A 41 1.98 -17.17 -12.93
C PRO A 41 2.99 -16.42 -13.82
N THR A 42 3.50 -15.29 -13.34
CA THR A 42 4.40 -14.43 -14.12
C THR A 42 5.80 -15.03 -14.20
N VAL A 43 6.30 -15.58 -13.09
CA VAL A 43 7.60 -16.25 -13.03
C VAL A 43 7.60 -17.53 -13.88
N VAL A 44 6.55 -18.35 -13.78
CA VAL A 44 6.40 -19.58 -14.55
C VAL A 44 6.33 -19.28 -16.05
N GLU A 45 5.51 -18.31 -16.45
CA GLU A 45 5.35 -17.97 -17.86
C GLU A 45 6.65 -17.48 -18.50
N ALA A 46 7.38 -16.59 -17.83
CA ALA A 46 8.67 -16.11 -18.34
C ALA A 46 9.73 -17.21 -18.46
N THR A 47 9.65 -18.24 -17.61
CA THR A 47 10.60 -19.36 -17.61
C THR A 47 10.24 -20.42 -18.65
N ALA A 48 9.00 -20.92 -18.59
CA ALA A 48 8.56 -22.06 -19.39
C ALA A 48 8.54 -21.76 -20.90
N PHE A 49 8.24 -20.51 -21.29
CA PHE A 49 8.16 -20.11 -22.69
C PHE A 49 9.50 -19.61 -23.27
N LYS A 50 10.61 -19.77 -22.53
CA LYS A 50 11.97 -19.53 -23.03
C LYS A 50 12.91 -20.69 -22.70
N ASP A 51 12.42 -21.93 -22.83
CA ASP A 51 13.22 -23.15 -22.68
C ASP A 51 13.86 -23.32 -21.28
N GLY A 52 13.33 -22.60 -20.28
CA GLY A 52 13.77 -22.70 -18.88
C GLY A 52 13.05 -23.83 -18.12
N ILE A 53 13.60 -24.21 -16.97
CA ILE A 53 13.10 -25.32 -16.15
C ILE A 53 12.25 -24.79 -14.99
N VAL A 54 11.05 -25.33 -14.83
CA VAL A 54 10.13 -24.99 -13.73
C VAL A 54 10.01 -26.16 -12.78
N ILE A 55 10.41 -25.96 -11.53
CA ILE A 55 10.33 -26.95 -10.45
C ILE A 55 9.37 -26.42 -9.38
N ALA A 56 8.32 -27.18 -9.10
CA ALA A 56 7.33 -26.84 -8.09
C ALA A 56 7.47 -27.75 -6.87
N GLN A 57 7.73 -27.17 -5.71
CA GLN A 57 7.45 -27.86 -4.45
C GLN A 57 5.95 -27.78 -4.15
N VAL A 58 5.37 -28.89 -3.71
CA VAL A 58 3.96 -28.95 -3.30
C VAL A 58 3.79 -29.60 -1.94
N ASP A 59 2.75 -29.21 -1.20
CA ASP A 59 2.47 -29.83 0.09
C ASP A 59 2.08 -31.31 -0.08
N ARG A 60 1.34 -31.62 -1.15
CA ARG A 60 0.86 -32.96 -1.50
C ARG A 60 0.57 -33.12 -2.99
N ILE A 61 0.74 -34.32 -3.51
CA ILE A 61 0.20 -34.75 -4.81
C ILE A 61 -1.19 -35.36 -4.61
N VAL A 62 -2.15 -35.01 -5.45
CA VAL A 62 -3.57 -35.44 -5.37
C VAL A 62 -4.06 -35.97 -6.71
N ASP A 63 -5.17 -36.72 -6.71
CA ASP A 63 -5.76 -37.23 -7.96
C ASP A 63 -6.24 -36.10 -8.88
N LYS A 64 -6.80 -35.03 -8.30
CA LYS A 64 -7.27 -33.85 -9.02
C LYS A 64 -7.16 -32.61 -8.15
N VAL A 65 -6.56 -31.56 -8.70
CA VAL A 65 -6.45 -30.27 -8.01
C VAL A 65 -7.80 -29.54 -7.90
N PRO A 66 -8.04 -28.74 -6.84
CA PRO A 66 -9.28 -27.98 -6.68
C PRO A 66 -9.58 -27.02 -7.85
N ARG A 67 -8.52 -26.40 -8.38
CA ARG A 67 -8.50 -25.53 -9.55
C ARG A 67 -7.10 -25.57 -10.16
N VAL A 68 -7.01 -25.49 -11.48
CA VAL A 68 -5.71 -25.34 -12.17
C VAL A 68 -5.33 -23.86 -12.17
N ASP A 69 -4.32 -23.54 -11.36
CA ASP A 69 -3.74 -22.20 -11.28
C ASP A 69 -2.55 -22.02 -12.22
N ILE A 70 -1.76 -23.10 -12.39
CA ILE A 70 -0.68 -23.24 -13.36
C ILE A 70 -0.90 -24.56 -14.13
N PRO A 71 -1.09 -24.51 -15.46
CA PRO A 71 -1.20 -25.70 -16.29
C PRO A 71 0.06 -26.57 -16.24
N GLY A 72 -0.12 -27.90 -16.25
CA GLY A 72 0.98 -28.86 -16.13
C GLY A 72 1.99 -28.83 -17.29
N ASP A 73 1.57 -28.38 -18.47
CA ASP A 73 2.46 -28.18 -19.62
C ASP A 73 3.49 -27.05 -19.43
N ARG A 74 3.38 -26.27 -18.34
CA ARG A 74 4.36 -25.23 -17.95
C ARG A 74 5.28 -25.68 -16.81
N VAL A 75 5.13 -26.91 -16.30
CA VAL A 75 5.85 -27.42 -15.12
C VAL A 75 6.68 -28.63 -15.51
N HIS A 76 7.97 -28.62 -15.16
CA HIS A 76 8.90 -29.69 -15.54
C HIS A 76 9.03 -30.75 -14.45
N PHE A 77 9.05 -30.32 -13.19
CA PHE A 77 9.16 -31.22 -12.05
C PHE A 77 8.26 -30.78 -10.91
N VAL A 78 7.63 -31.75 -10.27
CA VAL A 78 6.86 -31.58 -9.04
C VAL A 78 7.54 -32.38 -7.94
N VAL A 79 7.75 -31.75 -6.78
CA VAL A 79 8.36 -32.38 -5.61
C VAL A 79 7.41 -32.23 -4.42
N GLU A 80 6.93 -33.35 -3.88
CA GLU A 80 6.16 -33.33 -2.64
C GLU A 80 7.09 -33.04 -1.45
N ALA A 81 6.84 -31.93 -0.75
CA ALA A 81 7.69 -31.44 0.34
C ALA A 81 7.40 -32.09 1.70
N GLY A 82 6.27 -32.81 1.83
CA GLY A 82 5.84 -33.47 3.07
C GLY A 82 5.41 -32.52 4.20
N ARG A 83 5.36 -31.21 3.93
CA ARG A 83 4.87 -30.17 4.85
C ARG A 83 4.39 -28.94 4.06
N PRO A 84 3.48 -28.12 4.63
CA PRO A 84 3.09 -26.86 4.01
C PRO A 84 4.25 -25.92 3.76
N PHE A 85 4.23 -25.21 2.63
CA PHE A 85 5.16 -24.10 2.41
C PHE A 85 4.94 -22.97 3.42
N TYR A 86 6.01 -22.23 3.73
CA TYR A 86 5.96 -21.15 4.71
C TYR A 86 5.22 -19.93 4.15
N VAL A 87 4.33 -19.35 4.95
CA VAL A 87 3.64 -18.10 4.66
C VAL A 87 3.88 -17.12 5.80
N GLU A 88 4.50 -15.98 5.51
CA GLU A 88 4.73 -14.92 6.49
C GLU A 88 3.43 -14.10 6.66
N PRO A 89 2.96 -13.84 7.90
CA PRO A 89 1.86 -12.91 8.15
C PRO A 89 2.32 -11.45 8.03
N LEU A 90 2.67 -11.05 6.81
CA LEU A 90 3.36 -9.80 6.53
C LEU A 90 2.47 -8.60 6.88
N PHE A 91 1.19 -8.63 6.48
CA PHE A 91 0.29 -7.48 6.56
C PHE A 91 -0.53 -7.40 7.83
N THR A 92 -0.57 -8.46 8.64
CA THR A 92 -1.23 -8.43 9.95
C THR A 92 -0.59 -7.37 10.85
N ARG A 93 -1.40 -6.42 11.33
CA ARG A 93 -1.04 -5.41 12.32
C ARG A 93 -1.98 -5.51 13.51
N ASP A 94 -1.44 -5.60 14.71
CA ASP A 94 -2.24 -5.65 15.92
C ASP A 94 -2.80 -4.26 16.24
N PRO A 95 -4.13 -4.05 16.22
CA PRO A 95 -4.72 -2.76 16.56
C PRO A 95 -4.35 -2.28 17.97
N ALA A 96 -3.92 -3.17 18.87
CA ALA A 96 -3.42 -2.80 20.19
C ALA A 96 -2.21 -1.84 20.12
N ALA A 97 -1.40 -1.90 19.07
CA ALA A 97 -0.20 -1.08 18.92
C ALA A 97 -0.44 0.29 18.23
N ILE A 98 -1.65 0.58 17.76
CA ILE A 98 -1.97 1.86 17.12
C ILE A 98 -2.00 3.00 18.15
N THR A 99 -1.25 4.06 17.92
CA THR A 99 -1.16 5.21 18.82
C THR A 99 -2.19 6.30 18.50
N GLU A 100 -2.46 7.19 19.45
CA GLU A 100 -3.31 8.37 19.29
C GLU A 100 -2.77 9.31 18.19
N THR A 101 -1.45 9.43 18.05
CA THR A 101 -0.80 10.17 16.96
C THR A 101 -1.16 9.58 15.60
N GLN A 102 -1.16 8.26 15.47
CA GLN A 102 -1.53 7.57 14.24
C GLN A 102 -3.03 7.71 13.95
N ILE A 103 -3.87 7.76 14.99
CA ILE A 103 -5.31 8.06 14.88
C ILE A 103 -5.52 9.49 14.37
N LEU A 104 -4.83 10.48 14.94
CA LEU A 104 -4.88 11.87 14.46
C LEU A 104 -4.48 11.96 12.98
N THR A 105 -3.36 11.34 12.64
CA THR A 105 -2.83 11.32 11.26
C THR A 105 -3.82 10.64 10.31
N ALA A 106 -4.50 9.57 10.74
CA ALA A 106 -5.55 8.91 9.97
C ALA A 106 -6.81 9.78 9.81
N MET A 107 -7.24 10.51 10.84
CA MET A 107 -8.35 11.47 10.75
C MET A 107 -8.04 12.58 9.75
N LEU A 108 -6.82 13.12 9.79
CA LEU A 108 -6.31 14.10 8.83
C LEU A 108 -6.35 13.56 7.41
N ALA A 109 -5.85 12.33 7.19
CA ALA A 109 -5.90 11.70 5.88
C ALA A 109 -7.35 11.55 5.38
N ILE A 110 -8.24 10.98 6.19
CA ILE A 110 -9.65 10.74 5.82
C ILE A 110 -10.34 12.06 5.43
N LYS A 111 -10.23 13.10 6.24
CA LYS A 111 -10.92 14.38 6.02
C LYS A 111 -10.24 15.23 4.95
N GLY A 112 -8.92 15.37 5.05
CA GLY A 112 -8.14 16.26 4.21
C GLY A 112 -7.83 15.72 2.82
N ILE A 113 -7.86 14.40 2.62
CA ILE A 113 -7.54 13.77 1.33
C ILE A 113 -8.70 12.90 0.84
N TYR A 114 -9.18 11.93 1.62
CA TYR A 114 -10.11 10.94 1.10
C TYR A 114 -11.47 11.57 0.77
N GLU A 115 -12.03 12.32 1.72
CA GLU A 115 -13.22 13.15 1.55
C GLU A 115 -12.98 14.26 0.52
N ALA A 116 -11.89 15.03 0.68
CA ALA A 116 -11.61 16.19 -0.14
C ALA A 116 -11.53 15.87 -1.64
N TYR A 117 -11.01 14.69 -2.01
CA TYR A 117 -10.90 14.27 -3.40
C TYR A 117 -11.95 13.27 -3.84
N GLY A 118 -12.76 12.70 -2.93
CA GLY A 118 -13.71 11.64 -3.23
C GLY A 118 -13.02 10.34 -3.67
N ILE A 119 -11.97 9.92 -2.94
CA ILE A 119 -11.13 8.76 -3.32
C ILE A 119 -11.94 7.47 -3.27
N LYS A 120 -12.21 6.85 -4.42
CA LYS A 120 -12.96 5.59 -4.48
C LYS A 120 -12.08 4.36 -4.62
N ARG A 121 -11.00 4.47 -5.40
CA ARG A 121 -10.13 3.34 -5.77
C ARG A 121 -8.74 3.57 -5.20
N LEU A 122 -8.22 2.69 -4.35
CA LEU A 122 -6.95 2.97 -3.67
C LEU A 122 -6.13 1.73 -3.31
N ASN A 123 -4.87 1.99 -2.97
CA ASN A 123 -4.00 1.05 -2.25
C ASN A 123 -3.49 1.70 -0.97
N HIS A 124 -3.46 0.90 0.10
CA HIS A 124 -2.70 1.21 1.30
C HIS A 124 -1.37 0.46 1.28
N GLY A 125 -0.28 1.21 1.47
CA GLY A 125 0.99 0.69 1.88
C GLY A 125 0.89 0.07 3.27
N ILE A 126 1.83 -0.81 3.58
CA ILE A 126 1.87 -1.52 4.85
C ILE A 126 2.31 -0.60 6.00
N GLY A 127 1.62 -0.64 7.14
CA GLY A 127 2.00 0.14 8.33
C GLY A 127 0.84 0.36 9.31
N PHE A 128 1.15 0.86 10.51
CA PHE A 128 0.13 1.21 11.50
C PHE A 128 -0.68 2.45 11.10
N ASN A 129 -0.09 3.41 10.38
CA ASN A 129 -0.80 4.60 9.89
C ASN A 129 -1.99 4.24 8.99
N THR A 130 -1.78 3.36 8.01
CA THR A 130 -2.82 2.93 7.08
C THR A 130 -3.80 1.95 7.75
N ALA A 131 -3.34 1.09 8.65
CA ALA A 131 -4.22 0.27 9.48
C ALA A 131 -5.17 1.11 10.35
N ALA A 132 -4.68 2.24 10.90
CA ALA A 132 -5.53 3.18 11.62
C ALA A 132 -6.61 3.77 10.70
N ILE A 133 -6.27 4.17 9.47
CA ILE A 133 -7.27 4.63 8.49
C ILE A 133 -8.34 3.57 8.26
N GLU A 134 -7.95 2.31 8.00
CA GLU A 134 -8.88 1.20 7.76
C GLU A 134 -9.88 1.03 8.92
N LEU A 135 -9.39 1.08 10.15
CA LEU A 135 -10.20 0.93 11.36
C LEU A 135 -11.03 2.16 11.72
N LEU A 136 -10.71 3.33 11.15
CA LEU A 136 -11.44 4.57 11.34
C LEU A 136 -12.57 4.77 10.32
N LEU A 137 -12.57 4.03 9.19
CA LEU A 137 -13.64 4.14 8.20
C LEU A 137 -15.03 3.90 8.83
N PRO A 138 -15.29 2.80 9.58
CA PRO A 138 -16.61 2.52 10.13
C PRO A 138 -17.09 3.47 11.23
N THR A 139 -16.20 4.29 11.77
CA THR A 139 -16.45 5.13 12.94
C THR A 139 -16.32 6.61 12.58
N TYR A 140 -15.10 7.12 12.45
CA TYR A 140 -14.82 8.51 12.10
C TYR A 140 -15.29 8.82 10.68
N GLY A 141 -15.00 7.95 9.71
CA GLY A 141 -15.51 8.09 8.35
C GLY A 141 -17.05 8.07 8.30
N ALA A 142 -17.68 7.25 9.13
CA ALA A 142 -19.14 7.19 9.25
C ALA A 142 -19.72 8.47 9.88
N LYS A 143 -19.06 9.03 10.91
CA LYS A 143 -19.42 10.34 11.48
C LYS A 143 -19.38 11.46 10.42
N LEU A 144 -18.46 11.38 9.47
CA LEU A 144 -18.36 12.31 8.33
C LEU A 144 -19.35 11.98 7.19
N GLY A 145 -20.11 10.87 7.27
CA GLY A 145 -21.09 10.50 6.26
C GLY A 145 -20.48 10.07 4.92
N LEU A 146 -19.31 9.42 4.95
CA LEU A 146 -18.52 9.09 3.75
C LEU A 146 -18.75 7.66 3.22
N LYS A 147 -19.52 6.82 3.91
CA LYS A 147 -19.81 5.44 3.46
C LYS A 147 -20.40 5.45 2.04
N GLY A 148 -19.83 4.62 1.15
CA GLY A 148 -20.21 4.54 -0.27
C GLY A 148 -19.75 5.72 -1.14
N LYS A 149 -19.16 6.77 -0.56
CA LYS A 149 -18.61 7.92 -1.30
C LYS A 149 -17.11 7.78 -1.56
N VAL A 150 -16.41 7.11 -0.64
CA VAL A 150 -14.96 6.87 -0.68
C VAL A 150 -14.66 5.40 -0.36
N CYS A 151 -13.44 4.95 -0.66
CA CYS A 151 -12.90 3.66 -0.22
C CYS A 151 -13.71 2.41 -0.64
N THR A 152 -14.34 2.44 -1.81
CA THR A 152 -15.19 1.32 -2.24
C THR A 152 -14.40 0.21 -2.93
N HIS A 153 -13.28 0.53 -3.60
CA HIS A 153 -12.51 -0.42 -4.39
C HIS A 153 -11.02 -0.41 -4.02
N TRP A 154 -10.44 -1.59 -3.85
CA TRP A 154 -9.08 -1.72 -3.32
C TRP A 154 -8.21 -2.64 -4.17
N ALA A 155 -6.98 -2.20 -4.40
CA ALA A 155 -5.87 -3.08 -4.74
C ALA A 155 -5.11 -3.32 -3.44
N LEU A 156 -5.39 -4.40 -2.70
CA LEU A 156 -4.89 -4.60 -1.35
C LEU A 156 -4.79 -6.08 -1.00
N ASN A 157 -3.82 -6.46 -0.17
CA ASN A 157 -3.86 -7.78 0.48
C ASN A 157 -5.05 -7.85 1.44
N PRO A 158 -5.49 -9.06 1.84
CA PRO A 158 -6.60 -9.21 2.78
C PRO A 158 -6.18 -8.82 4.20
N HIS A 159 -6.09 -7.51 4.46
CA HIS A 159 -5.73 -6.96 5.76
C HIS A 159 -6.82 -7.31 6.79
N PRO A 160 -6.46 -7.97 7.92
CA PRO A 160 -7.41 -8.19 8.99
C PRO A 160 -8.01 -6.89 9.54
N THR A 161 -7.24 -5.79 9.52
CA THR A 161 -7.68 -4.46 9.95
C THR A 161 -8.77 -3.84 9.08
N LEU A 162 -9.00 -4.37 7.87
CA LEU A 162 -10.08 -3.92 6.98
C LEU A 162 -11.40 -4.67 7.22
N ILE A 163 -11.40 -5.78 7.99
CA ILE A 163 -12.61 -6.57 8.31
C ILE A 163 -13.76 -5.68 8.79
N PRO A 164 -13.59 -4.76 9.76
CA PRO A 164 -14.70 -3.92 10.21
C PRO A 164 -15.28 -3.02 9.11
N ALA A 165 -14.46 -2.58 8.14
CA ALA A 165 -14.91 -1.78 7.01
C ALA A 165 -15.73 -2.61 6.01
N ILE A 166 -15.29 -3.84 5.75
CA ILE A 166 -16.03 -4.80 4.92
C ILE A 166 -17.39 -5.11 5.55
N GLU A 167 -17.42 -5.53 6.81
CA GLU A 167 -18.67 -5.87 7.51
C GLU A 167 -19.60 -4.68 7.68
N SER A 168 -19.05 -3.47 7.78
CA SER A 168 -19.82 -2.23 7.83
C SER A 168 -20.27 -1.74 6.44
N GLY A 169 -20.02 -2.48 5.36
CA GLY A 169 -20.47 -2.19 4.00
C GLY A 169 -19.79 -0.98 3.36
N TRP A 170 -18.54 -0.69 3.72
CA TRP A 170 -17.73 0.34 3.07
C TRP A 170 -17.09 -0.15 1.79
N VAL A 171 -16.64 -1.40 1.81
CA VAL A 171 -15.83 -1.98 0.75
C VAL A 171 -16.73 -2.80 -0.17
N GLU A 172 -16.71 -2.45 -1.45
CA GLU A 172 -17.46 -3.15 -2.50
C GLU A 172 -16.60 -4.24 -3.15
N GLN A 173 -15.30 -3.98 -3.36
CA GLN A 173 -14.44 -4.93 -4.07
C GLN A 173 -12.96 -4.80 -3.68
N ILE A 174 -12.27 -5.93 -3.58
CA ILE A 174 -10.83 -5.98 -3.33
C ILE A 174 -10.16 -7.00 -4.25
N HIS A 175 -9.20 -6.54 -5.05
CA HIS A 175 -8.27 -7.42 -5.78
C HIS A 175 -6.95 -7.53 -5.02
N CYS A 176 -6.40 -8.74 -4.91
CA CYS A 176 -5.30 -9.03 -3.99
C CYS A 176 -3.96 -9.28 -4.68
N PHE A 177 -2.88 -8.79 -4.06
CA PHE A 177 -1.51 -9.15 -4.47
C PHE A 177 -1.14 -10.57 -4.06
N GLY A 178 -1.53 -10.96 -2.83
CA GLY A 178 -1.37 -12.27 -2.21
C GLY A 178 -2.47 -12.52 -1.17
N SER A 179 -2.32 -13.54 -0.33
CA SER A 179 -3.21 -13.75 0.83
C SER A 179 -2.59 -13.20 2.12
N GLU A 180 -3.27 -13.41 3.24
CA GLU A 180 -2.78 -13.17 4.59
C GLU A 180 -3.16 -14.38 5.46
N VAL A 181 -2.24 -14.81 6.31
CA VAL A 181 -2.41 -16.01 7.14
C VAL A 181 -3.66 -15.87 8.01
N GLY A 182 -4.57 -16.85 7.91
CA GLY A 182 -5.78 -16.92 8.71
C GLY A 182 -7.02 -16.29 8.09
N MET A 183 -6.92 -15.65 6.92
CA MET A 183 -8.04 -14.97 6.28
C MET A 183 -8.87 -15.86 5.35
N ASP A 184 -8.44 -17.09 5.07
CA ASP A 184 -8.99 -17.93 4.00
C ASP A 184 -10.51 -18.19 4.13
N ASP A 185 -10.98 -18.56 5.32
CA ASP A 185 -12.41 -18.84 5.54
C ASP A 185 -13.26 -17.56 5.52
N TYR A 186 -12.71 -16.45 6.02
CA TYR A 186 -13.36 -15.14 5.93
C TYR A 186 -13.52 -14.69 4.48
N ILE A 187 -12.48 -14.84 3.67
CA ILE A 187 -12.50 -14.51 2.24
C ILE A 187 -13.53 -15.37 1.51
N ARG A 188 -13.55 -16.69 1.75
CA ARG A 188 -14.53 -17.61 1.16
C ARG A 188 -15.97 -17.19 1.48
N ALA A 189 -16.21 -16.71 2.70
CA ALA A 189 -17.54 -16.26 3.14
C ALA A 189 -17.94 -14.86 2.61
N ARG A 190 -17.07 -14.18 1.85
CA ARG A 190 -17.27 -12.82 1.31
C ARG A 190 -16.89 -12.76 -0.18
N SER A 191 -17.32 -13.75 -0.95
CA SER A 191 -17.01 -13.83 -2.40
C SER A 191 -17.64 -12.72 -3.24
N ASP A 192 -18.55 -11.94 -2.68
CA ASP A 192 -19.07 -10.70 -3.26
C ASP A 192 -18.04 -9.56 -3.24
N VAL A 193 -17.09 -9.59 -2.30
CA VAL A 193 -16.02 -8.59 -2.14
C VAL A 193 -14.72 -9.03 -2.80
N TRP A 194 -14.38 -10.31 -2.69
CA TRP A 194 -13.09 -10.86 -3.14
C TRP A 194 -13.18 -11.58 -4.48
N PHE A 195 -12.06 -11.66 -5.20
CA PHE A 195 -11.93 -12.48 -6.39
C PHE A 195 -11.68 -13.95 -6.02
N THR A 196 -12.74 -14.72 -5.89
CA THR A 196 -12.67 -16.16 -5.58
C THR A 196 -12.94 -17.02 -6.82
N GLY A 197 -12.24 -18.15 -6.94
CA GLY A 197 -12.51 -19.14 -7.98
C GLY A 197 -13.77 -19.98 -7.71
N PRO A 198 -14.16 -20.87 -8.64
CA PRO A 198 -15.31 -21.77 -8.46
C PRO A 198 -15.18 -22.72 -7.26
N ASP A 199 -13.95 -23.00 -6.83
CA ASP A 199 -13.61 -23.75 -5.63
C ASP A 199 -13.77 -22.94 -4.32
N GLY A 200 -14.10 -21.65 -4.43
CA GLY A 200 -14.35 -20.73 -3.33
C GLY A 200 -13.10 -20.12 -2.69
N SER A 201 -11.89 -20.53 -3.09
CA SER A 201 -10.65 -19.91 -2.61
C SER A 201 -10.32 -18.61 -3.34
N LEU A 202 -9.57 -17.72 -2.67
CA LEU A 202 -9.00 -16.52 -3.28
C LEU A 202 -8.12 -16.89 -4.50
N ARG A 203 -8.18 -16.06 -5.55
CA ARG A 203 -7.20 -16.03 -6.63
C ARG A 203 -6.46 -14.69 -6.59
N SER A 204 -5.38 -14.64 -5.82
CA SER A 204 -4.48 -13.48 -5.84
C SER A 204 -3.69 -13.43 -7.15
N ASN A 205 -3.16 -12.26 -7.51
CA ASN A 205 -2.21 -12.14 -8.60
C ASN A 205 -1.41 -10.84 -8.43
N ARG A 206 -0.12 -10.95 -8.11
CA ARG A 206 0.71 -9.78 -7.81
C ARG A 206 0.90 -8.91 -9.04
N ALA A 207 1.17 -9.47 -10.22
CA ALA A 207 1.38 -8.68 -11.43
C ALA A 207 0.12 -7.88 -11.83
N PHE A 208 -1.05 -8.52 -11.81
CA PHE A 208 -2.30 -7.86 -12.14
C PHE A 208 -2.73 -6.87 -11.08
N CYS A 209 -2.57 -7.19 -9.79
CA CYS A 209 -2.88 -6.26 -8.72
C CYS A 209 -1.93 -5.04 -8.73
N GLN A 210 -0.64 -5.22 -9.02
CA GLN A 210 0.30 -4.10 -9.23
C GLN A 210 -0.11 -3.24 -10.43
N THR A 211 -0.57 -3.85 -11.52
CA THR A 211 -1.07 -3.13 -12.70
C THR A 211 -2.31 -2.31 -12.36
N ALA A 212 -3.28 -2.90 -11.65
CA ALA A 212 -4.47 -2.20 -11.16
C ALA A 212 -4.10 -1.08 -10.18
N GLY A 213 -3.18 -1.33 -9.25
CA GLY A 213 -2.65 -0.34 -8.32
C GLY A 213 -2.01 0.87 -9.03
N LEU A 214 -1.27 0.64 -10.12
CA LEU A 214 -0.67 1.71 -10.91
C LEU A 214 -1.73 2.49 -11.72
N TYR A 215 -2.52 1.78 -12.53
CA TYR A 215 -3.36 2.41 -13.55
C TYR A 215 -4.79 2.70 -13.11
N ALA A 216 -5.40 1.86 -12.27
CA ALA A 216 -6.83 1.92 -11.94
C ALA A 216 -7.15 2.59 -10.59
N CYS A 217 -6.18 2.68 -9.67
CA CYS A 217 -6.37 3.40 -8.41
C CYS A 217 -6.29 4.93 -8.60
N ASP A 218 -7.12 5.65 -7.87
CA ASP A 218 -7.07 7.10 -7.69
C ASP A 218 -5.88 7.51 -6.82
N MET A 219 -5.55 6.68 -5.82
CA MET A 219 -4.57 7.01 -4.79
C MET A 219 -3.73 5.82 -4.33
N PHE A 220 -2.47 6.11 -4.02
CA PHE A 220 -1.61 5.32 -3.14
C PHE A 220 -1.30 6.15 -1.88
N ILE A 221 -1.34 5.51 -0.71
CA ILE A 221 -0.86 6.10 0.54
C ILE A 221 0.06 5.12 1.26
N GLY A 222 1.23 5.56 1.71
CA GLY A 222 2.17 4.68 2.40
C GLY A 222 3.18 5.42 3.27
N SER A 223 3.76 4.69 4.22
CA SER A 223 4.80 5.21 5.11
C SER A 223 6.20 5.02 4.51
N THR A 224 7.14 5.79 5.03
CA THR A 224 8.58 5.73 4.71
C THR A 224 9.39 5.93 5.99
N LEU A 225 10.71 5.67 5.94
CA LEU A 225 11.60 5.95 7.07
C LEU A 225 12.21 7.34 7.01
N GLN A 226 12.54 7.82 5.80
CA GLN A 226 13.13 9.14 5.59
C GLN A 226 12.44 9.88 4.44
N ILE A 227 12.33 11.20 4.59
CA ILE A 227 11.92 12.18 3.58
C ILE A 227 12.89 13.35 3.59
N ASP A 228 13.36 13.78 2.41
CA ASP A 228 14.20 14.99 2.29
C ASP A 228 13.40 16.26 1.94
N LEU A 229 14.09 17.39 1.84
CA LEU A 229 13.51 18.70 1.51
C LEU A 229 12.90 18.81 0.11
N SER A 230 13.18 17.86 -0.78
CA SER A 230 12.56 17.78 -2.11
C SER A 230 11.37 16.83 -2.13
N GLY A 231 11.12 16.12 -1.02
CA GLY A 231 10.07 15.12 -0.88
C GLY A 231 10.49 13.72 -1.34
N HIS A 232 11.77 13.48 -1.65
CA HIS A 232 12.23 12.13 -1.95
C HIS A 232 12.10 11.28 -0.70
N SER A 233 11.53 10.08 -0.82
CA SER A 233 11.36 9.17 0.30
C SER A 233 12.04 7.83 0.09
N SER A 234 12.58 7.27 1.17
CA SER A 234 13.19 5.93 1.16
C SER A 234 13.06 5.21 2.50
N THR A 235 12.98 3.88 2.42
CA THR A 235 13.05 2.95 3.54
C THR A 235 14.46 2.38 3.74
N VAL A 236 15.40 2.75 2.88
CA VAL A 236 16.80 2.33 2.96
C VAL A 236 17.53 3.23 3.97
N THR A 237 18.28 2.59 4.88
CA THR A 237 19.17 3.29 5.82
C THR A 237 20.62 2.82 5.61
N ALA A 238 21.59 3.52 6.21
CA ALA A 238 23.01 3.22 6.05
C ALA A 238 23.40 1.79 6.52
N GLU A 239 22.59 1.20 7.40
CA GLU A 239 22.82 -0.13 8.00
C GLU A 239 21.91 -1.22 7.42
N ARG A 240 20.87 -0.85 6.65
CA ARG A 240 19.85 -1.80 6.18
C ARG A 240 19.43 -1.53 4.74
N ILE A 241 19.76 -2.49 3.86
CA ILE A 241 19.23 -2.56 2.50
C ILE A 241 17.80 -3.11 2.59
N ALA A 242 16.83 -2.22 2.76
CA ALA A 242 15.42 -2.59 2.63
C ALA A 242 15.05 -2.70 1.15
N GLY A 243 14.26 -3.71 0.79
CA GLY A 243 13.66 -3.80 -0.55
C GLY A 243 12.54 -2.77 -0.72
N PHE A 244 12.32 -2.30 -1.95
CA PHE A 244 11.23 -1.36 -2.24
C PHE A 244 9.83 -1.99 -2.25
N GLY A 245 9.74 -3.29 -2.51
CA GLY A 245 8.48 -3.97 -2.77
C GLY A 245 7.68 -3.30 -3.90
N GLY A 246 6.39 -3.07 -3.66
CA GLY A 246 5.46 -2.44 -4.61
C GLY A 246 5.40 -0.92 -4.54
N ALA A 247 6.08 -0.28 -3.57
CA ALA A 247 5.93 1.14 -3.32
C ALA A 247 6.32 2.04 -4.52
N PRO A 248 7.41 1.81 -5.28
CA PRO A 248 7.71 2.65 -6.43
C PRO A 248 6.66 2.56 -7.56
N ASN A 249 6.08 1.37 -7.78
CA ASN A 249 5.01 1.19 -8.77
C ASN A 249 3.72 1.90 -8.34
N MET A 250 3.35 1.81 -7.06
CA MET A 250 2.11 2.43 -6.58
C MET A 250 2.28 3.92 -6.27
N GLY A 251 3.44 4.32 -5.78
CA GLY A 251 3.82 5.68 -5.44
C GLY A 251 4.44 6.48 -6.58
N SER A 252 3.96 6.28 -7.80
CA SER A 252 4.34 7.09 -8.97
C SER A 252 3.11 7.56 -9.74
N ASP A 253 3.22 8.69 -10.42
CA ASP A 253 2.19 9.14 -11.35
C ASP A 253 2.22 8.27 -12.62
N ALA A 254 1.12 7.57 -12.88
CA ALA A 254 0.98 6.70 -14.04
C ALA A 254 0.85 7.52 -15.33
N ARG A 255 1.97 8.02 -15.87
CA ARG A 255 1.98 8.90 -17.06
C ARG A 255 1.40 8.28 -18.33
N GLY A 256 1.21 6.96 -18.37
CA GLY A 256 0.48 6.23 -19.43
C GLY A 256 -1.05 6.25 -19.28
N ARG A 257 -1.59 6.59 -18.11
CA ARG A 257 -3.04 6.62 -17.85
C ARG A 257 -3.76 7.69 -18.69
N ARG A 258 -4.91 7.34 -19.25
CA ARG A 258 -5.77 8.26 -20.02
C ARG A 258 -7.24 8.28 -19.59
N HIS A 259 -7.71 7.24 -18.91
CA HIS A 259 -9.09 7.25 -18.43
C HIS A 259 -9.26 8.26 -17.28
N PRO A 260 -10.27 9.13 -17.34
CA PRO A 260 -10.51 10.10 -16.29
C PRO A 260 -11.14 9.44 -15.06
N SER A 261 -10.87 10.01 -13.89
CA SER A 261 -11.71 9.89 -12.71
C SER A 261 -11.72 11.24 -12.00
N GLU A 262 -12.77 11.51 -11.23
CA GLU A 262 -12.93 12.78 -10.53
C GLU A 262 -11.72 13.10 -9.62
N PRO A 263 -11.22 12.19 -8.76
CA PRO A 263 -10.01 12.46 -7.98
C PRO A 263 -8.79 12.80 -8.82
N TRP A 264 -8.58 12.06 -9.91
CA TRP A 264 -7.42 12.19 -10.79
C TRP A 264 -7.44 13.52 -11.54
N LEU A 265 -8.61 13.93 -12.04
CA LEU A 265 -8.81 15.23 -12.70
C LEU A 265 -8.65 16.39 -11.72
N LYS A 266 -9.19 16.27 -10.50
CA LYS A 266 -9.04 17.29 -9.45
C LYS A 266 -7.57 17.49 -9.08
N ALA A 267 -6.83 16.42 -8.83
CA ALA A 267 -5.40 16.50 -8.54
C ALA A 267 -4.60 17.09 -9.71
N GLY A 268 -4.93 16.75 -10.97
CA GLY A 268 -4.31 17.42 -12.12
C GLY A 268 -4.59 18.90 -12.18
N ALA A 269 -5.82 19.32 -11.87
CA ALA A 269 -6.20 20.73 -11.84
C ALA A 269 -5.43 21.56 -10.82
N GLU A 270 -5.09 20.97 -9.68
CA GLU A 270 -4.25 21.60 -8.68
C GLU A 270 -2.76 21.60 -9.06
N ALA A 271 -2.29 20.54 -9.71
CA ALA A 271 -0.90 20.40 -10.14
C ALA A 271 -0.49 21.31 -11.30
N ASP A 272 -1.43 21.65 -12.17
CA ASP A 272 -1.18 22.41 -13.39
C ASP A 272 -2.36 23.36 -13.71
N PRO A 273 -2.59 24.37 -12.85
CA PRO A 273 -3.77 25.23 -12.92
C PRO A 273 -3.80 26.13 -14.17
N ASP A 274 -2.65 26.39 -14.78
CA ASP A 274 -2.51 27.33 -15.91
C ASP A 274 -2.73 26.63 -17.27
N THR A 275 -2.54 25.31 -17.34
CA THR A 275 -2.81 24.56 -18.57
C THR A 275 -4.32 24.45 -18.83
N PRO A 276 -4.82 24.72 -20.05
CA PRO A 276 -6.24 24.57 -20.37
C PRO A 276 -6.78 23.17 -20.03
N ALA A 277 -7.98 23.10 -19.45
CA ALA A 277 -8.56 21.84 -18.95
C ALA A 277 -8.59 20.70 -19.97
N ALA A 278 -8.77 20.99 -21.27
CA ALA A 278 -8.77 19.99 -22.34
C ALA A 278 -7.38 19.40 -22.65
N LEU A 279 -6.30 20.11 -22.33
CA LEU A 279 -4.91 19.67 -22.52
C LEU A 279 -4.27 19.17 -21.21
N ARG A 280 -4.90 19.49 -20.08
CA ARG A 280 -4.43 19.13 -18.74
C ARG A 280 -4.60 17.63 -18.50
N ARG A 281 -3.52 16.98 -18.07
CA ARG A 281 -3.58 15.61 -17.56
C ARG A 281 -3.99 15.64 -16.09
N GLY A 282 -4.73 14.62 -15.67
CA GLY A 282 -4.89 14.37 -14.25
C GLY A 282 -3.60 13.85 -13.61
N ARG A 283 -3.62 13.68 -12.29
CA ARG A 283 -2.50 13.18 -11.48
C ARG A 283 -3.02 12.12 -10.52
N LYS A 284 -2.32 10.99 -10.43
CA LYS A 284 -2.61 10.02 -9.36
C LYS A 284 -2.19 10.64 -8.02
N LEU A 285 -2.99 10.46 -6.98
CA LEU A 285 -2.57 10.89 -5.64
C LEU A 285 -1.55 9.91 -5.08
N VAL A 286 -0.39 10.44 -4.67
CA VAL A 286 0.70 9.69 -4.05
C VAL A 286 0.98 10.36 -2.72
N VAL A 287 0.55 9.70 -1.64
CA VAL A 287 0.56 10.24 -0.29
C VAL A 287 1.64 9.56 0.53
N GLN A 288 2.57 10.33 1.10
CA GLN A 288 3.47 9.88 2.15
C GLN A 288 2.82 10.18 3.50
N ILE A 289 2.63 9.16 4.33
CA ILE A 289 2.01 9.29 5.66
C ILE A 289 2.97 8.83 6.75
N GLY A 290 3.13 9.62 7.82
CA GLY A 290 4.01 9.24 8.92
C GLY A 290 4.09 10.25 10.04
N GLU A 291 4.69 9.82 11.14
CA GLU A 291 4.94 10.67 12.31
C GLU A 291 6.25 11.44 12.11
N THR A 292 6.33 12.69 12.58
CA THR A 292 7.57 13.48 12.40
C THR A 292 8.79 12.85 13.07
N PHE A 293 8.55 12.08 14.14
CA PHE A 293 9.50 11.19 14.79
C PHE A 293 8.96 9.77 14.80
N GLY A 294 9.71 8.83 14.20
CA GLY A 294 9.39 7.41 14.22
C GLY A 294 9.95 6.69 15.45
N ASP A 295 10.14 5.38 15.32
CA ASP A 295 10.67 4.53 16.38
C ASP A 295 11.96 5.10 17.00
N LYS A 296 12.05 5.04 18.33
CA LYS A 296 13.18 5.56 19.11
C LYS A 296 13.47 7.06 18.87
N ASN A 297 12.45 7.83 18.50
CA ASN A 297 12.53 9.26 18.21
C ASN A 297 13.49 9.59 17.06
N VAL A 298 13.63 8.70 16.07
CA VAL A 298 14.39 8.98 14.85
C VAL A 298 13.54 9.92 13.97
N PRO A 299 14.06 11.09 13.56
CA PRO A 299 13.31 12.02 12.74
C PRO A 299 13.07 11.44 11.34
N MET A 300 11.83 11.53 10.86
CA MET A 300 11.48 11.13 9.50
C MET A 300 12.03 12.13 8.46
N PHE A 301 12.07 13.41 8.80
CA PHE A 301 12.54 14.46 7.89
C PHE A 301 14.04 14.70 8.09
N VAL A 302 14.80 14.59 7.01
CA VAL A 302 16.27 14.70 7.02
C VAL A 302 16.77 15.64 5.94
N GLU A 303 17.94 16.24 6.16
CA GLU A 303 18.57 17.13 5.16
C GLU A 303 19.06 16.33 3.94
N LYS A 304 19.57 15.11 4.18
CA LYS A 304 20.03 14.17 3.17
C LYS A 304 19.62 12.76 3.55
N LEU A 305 19.07 12.02 2.59
CA LEU A 305 18.71 10.62 2.77
C LEU A 305 19.95 9.76 3.04
N ASP A 306 19.84 8.79 3.95
CA ASP A 306 20.88 7.77 4.14
C ASP A 306 21.04 6.87 2.90
N ALA A 307 20.02 6.80 2.04
CA ALA A 307 20.09 6.17 0.73
C ALA A 307 21.26 6.71 -0.12
N LEU A 308 21.59 8.01 -0.02
CA LEU A 308 22.73 8.59 -0.72
C LEU A 308 24.05 8.01 -0.22
N LYS A 309 24.22 7.92 1.10
CA LYS A 309 25.41 7.32 1.72
C LYS A 309 25.56 5.85 1.32
N LEU A 310 24.45 5.11 1.24
CA LEU A 310 24.47 3.71 0.80
C LEU A 310 24.90 3.61 -0.67
N ALA A 311 24.38 4.48 -1.54
CA ALA A 311 24.76 4.49 -2.95
C ALA A 311 26.25 4.80 -3.14
N ASP A 312 26.80 5.78 -2.41
CA ASP A 312 28.23 6.06 -2.43
C ASP A 312 29.05 4.83 -1.97
N LYS A 313 28.62 4.18 -0.87
CA LYS A 313 29.28 3.00 -0.30
C LYS A 313 29.26 1.79 -1.24
N LEU A 314 28.13 1.57 -1.91
CA LEU A 314 27.92 0.43 -2.81
C LEU A 314 28.24 0.76 -4.27
N GLN A 315 28.67 2.00 -4.56
CA GLN A 315 28.91 2.51 -5.91
C GLN A 315 27.70 2.31 -6.84
N LEU A 316 26.50 2.58 -6.33
CA LEU A 316 25.27 2.54 -7.14
C LEU A 316 25.20 3.79 -8.02
N ASP A 317 24.81 3.62 -9.28
CA ASP A 317 24.59 4.74 -10.21
C ASP A 317 23.49 5.70 -9.72
N LEU A 318 22.52 5.18 -8.97
CA LEU A 318 21.40 5.93 -8.43
C LEU A 318 21.19 5.59 -6.96
N ALA A 319 20.87 6.63 -6.17
CA ALA A 319 20.42 6.44 -4.80
C ALA A 319 19.12 5.62 -4.78
N PRO A 320 18.99 4.64 -3.87
CA PRO A 320 17.79 3.83 -3.77
C PRO A 320 16.64 4.63 -3.13
N ILE A 321 16.03 5.50 -3.93
CA ILE A 321 14.84 6.28 -3.60
C ILE A 321 13.61 5.40 -3.90
N MET A 322 12.73 5.27 -2.91
CA MET A 322 11.52 4.46 -3.01
C MET A 322 10.41 5.22 -3.73
N VAL A 323 10.19 6.48 -3.38
CA VAL A 323 9.25 7.37 -4.06
C VAL A 323 9.96 8.70 -4.29
N TYR A 324 10.03 9.14 -5.55
CA TYR A 324 10.65 10.41 -5.88
C TYR A 324 9.74 11.57 -5.49
N GLY A 325 10.36 12.68 -5.10
CA GLY A 325 9.64 13.86 -4.68
C GLY A 325 8.62 14.30 -5.72
N ASP A 326 8.98 14.44 -7.00
CA ASP A 326 8.08 14.88 -8.07
C ASP A 326 6.85 13.97 -8.31
N ASP A 327 6.85 12.75 -7.80
CA ASP A 327 5.65 11.90 -7.75
C ASP A 327 4.79 12.14 -6.51
N VAL A 328 5.38 12.53 -5.36
CA VAL A 328 4.64 12.83 -4.12
C VAL A 328 3.70 14.01 -4.30
N THR A 329 2.41 13.76 -4.09
CA THR A 329 1.37 14.79 -4.13
C THR A 329 1.04 15.32 -2.75
N HIS A 330 1.07 14.47 -1.72
CA HIS A 330 0.77 14.88 -0.35
C HIS A 330 1.75 14.28 0.65
N ILE A 331 2.03 15.03 1.70
CA ILE A 331 2.65 14.53 2.93
C ILE A 331 1.66 14.75 4.07
N VAL A 332 1.40 13.72 4.86
CA VAL A 332 0.50 13.76 6.02
C VAL A 332 1.29 13.36 7.27
N THR A 333 1.28 14.23 8.26
CA THR A 333 1.85 13.98 9.59
C THR A 333 0.86 14.42 10.67
N GLU A 334 1.19 14.20 11.93
CA GLU A 334 0.42 14.70 13.07
C GLU A 334 0.32 16.23 13.10
N GLU A 335 1.25 16.91 12.41
CA GLU A 335 1.29 18.36 12.29
C GLU A 335 0.31 18.90 11.24
N GLY A 336 -0.15 18.07 10.30
CA GLY A 336 -1.05 18.45 9.22
C GLY A 336 -0.70 17.83 7.87
N ILE A 337 -1.21 18.45 6.81
CA ILE A 337 -1.11 17.98 5.43
C ILE A 337 -0.41 19.04 4.59
N ALA A 338 0.60 18.65 3.83
CA ALA A 338 1.20 19.45 2.77
C ALA A 338 0.74 18.90 1.40
N ASN A 339 0.01 19.70 0.63
CA ASN A 339 -0.37 19.41 -0.75
C ASN A 339 0.69 19.97 -1.71
N LEU A 340 1.64 19.11 -2.08
CA LEU A 340 2.79 19.49 -2.91
C LEU A 340 2.40 19.80 -4.36
N LEU A 341 1.20 19.41 -4.81
CA LEU A 341 0.71 19.76 -6.15
C LEU A 341 0.52 21.27 -6.32
N MET A 342 0.16 21.97 -5.24
CA MET A 342 -0.15 23.40 -5.26
C MET A 342 1.09 24.29 -5.08
N CYS A 343 2.27 23.69 -4.89
CA CYS A 343 3.53 24.42 -4.77
C CYS A 343 3.99 24.90 -6.14
N ARG A 344 4.32 26.18 -6.26
CA ARG A 344 4.67 26.82 -7.55
C ARG A 344 6.14 26.65 -7.92
N ASP A 345 6.99 26.50 -6.92
CA ASP A 345 8.43 26.42 -7.07
C ASP A 345 9.04 25.54 -5.97
N ARG A 346 10.35 25.38 -6.05
CA ARG A 346 11.13 24.57 -5.11
C ARG A 346 11.09 25.14 -3.69
N ASP A 347 11.03 26.46 -3.54
CA ASP A 347 11.06 27.12 -2.23
C ASP A 347 9.72 26.92 -1.50
N GLU A 348 8.59 27.07 -2.20
CA GLU A 348 7.27 26.71 -1.69
C GLU A 348 7.22 25.25 -1.28
N ARG A 349 7.75 24.35 -2.12
CA ARG A 349 7.79 22.92 -1.84
C ARG A 349 8.58 22.61 -0.57
N GLU A 350 9.77 23.16 -0.45
CA GLU A 350 10.62 22.98 0.72
C GLU A 350 9.92 23.49 1.99
N GLN A 351 9.33 24.69 1.93
CA GLN A 351 8.64 25.28 3.08
C GLN A 351 7.33 24.56 3.42
N ALA A 352 6.65 23.96 2.43
CA ALA A 352 5.51 23.08 2.66
C ALA A 352 5.93 21.83 3.46
N ILE A 353 7.03 21.19 3.05
CA ILE A 353 7.60 20.02 3.75
C ILE A 353 8.02 20.40 5.18
N ARG A 354 8.80 21.48 5.35
CA ARG A 354 9.19 21.98 6.68
C ARG A 354 7.98 22.35 7.53
N GLY A 355 6.92 22.83 6.91
CA GLY A 355 5.65 23.17 7.56
C GLY A 355 5.01 21.99 8.28
N VAL A 356 5.13 20.78 7.75
CA VAL A 356 4.56 19.54 8.33
C VAL A 356 5.60 18.63 9.01
N ALA A 357 6.85 19.10 9.15
CA ALA A 357 7.95 18.33 9.74
C ALA A 357 8.11 18.53 11.27
N GLY A 358 7.17 19.19 11.93
CA GLY A 358 7.10 19.32 13.39
C GLY A 358 8.32 19.99 14.03
N TYR A 359 8.79 19.41 15.13
CA TYR A 359 9.95 19.90 15.88
C TYR A 359 11.28 19.23 15.49
N THR A 360 11.29 18.47 14.39
CA THR A 360 12.54 17.98 13.79
C THR A 360 13.49 19.15 13.47
N GLU A 361 14.77 18.86 13.24
CA GLU A 361 15.71 19.89 12.77
C GLU A 361 15.21 20.57 11.49
N ILE A 362 14.67 19.78 10.56
CA ILE A 362 14.04 20.26 9.32
C ILE A 362 12.84 21.17 9.61
N GLY A 363 11.93 20.74 10.48
CA GLY A 363 10.73 21.51 10.83
C GLY A 363 11.03 22.81 11.57
N ARG A 364 12.08 22.84 12.40
CA ARG A 364 12.54 24.06 13.10
C ARG A 364 13.14 25.11 12.14
N GLY A 365 13.63 24.68 10.97
CA GLY A 365 14.17 25.56 9.93
C GLY A 365 13.13 26.28 9.06
N ARG A 366 11.82 26.15 9.34
CA ARG A 366 10.76 26.77 8.55
C ARG A 366 10.77 28.30 8.62
N ASP A 367 10.52 28.96 7.49
CA ASP A 367 10.10 30.36 7.46
C ASP A 367 8.61 30.44 7.85
N ARG A 368 8.35 30.96 9.05
CA ARG A 368 7.00 31.10 9.60
C ARG A 368 6.07 31.92 8.70
N ARG A 369 6.57 32.98 8.05
CA ARG A 369 5.75 33.83 7.17
C ARG A 369 5.41 33.08 5.88
N MET A 370 6.34 32.31 5.34
CA MET A 370 6.09 31.48 4.16
C MET A 370 5.08 30.37 4.47
N VAL A 371 5.26 29.67 5.59
CA VAL A 371 4.30 28.64 6.04
C VAL A 371 2.90 29.21 6.23
N GLU A 372 2.75 30.40 6.81
CA GLU A 372 1.43 31.02 6.97
C GLU A 372 0.79 31.36 5.61
N ARG A 373 1.55 31.91 4.65
CA ARG A 373 1.05 32.12 3.28
C ARG A 373 0.64 30.81 2.60
N LEU A 374 1.37 29.73 2.85
CA LEU A 374 1.04 28.39 2.33
C LEU A 374 -0.23 27.84 2.99
N ARG A 375 -0.48 28.14 4.26
CA ARG A 375 -1.75 27.81 4.95
C ARG A 375 -2.93 28.61 4.40
N GLU A 376 -2.77 29.92 4.22
CA GLU A 376 -3.80 30.79 3.63
C GLU A 376 -4.24 30.29 2.24
N ARG A 377 -3.31 29.71 1.47
CA ARG A 377 -3.57 29.11 0.17
C ARG A 377 -4.11 27.68 0.21
N GLY A 378 -4.18 27.05 1.39
CA GLY A 378 -4.55 25.64 1.55
C GLY A 378 -3.49 24.64 1.10
N VAL A 379 -2.27 25.09 0.77
CA VAL A 379 -1.12 24.21 0.49
C VAL A 379 -0.75 23.43 1.73
N ILE A 380 -0.79 24.08 2.89
CA ILE A 380 -0.69 23.43 4.21
C ILE A 380 -2.05 23.48 4.88
N ARG A 381 -2.50 22.36 5.44
CA ARG A 381 -3.71 22.30 6.28
C ARG A 381 -3.41 21.61 7.60
N ARG A 382 -3.56 22.35 8.70
CA ARG A 382 -3.42 21.87 10.07
C ARG A 382 -4.70 21.16 10.55
N PRO A 383 -4.68 20.45 11.69
CA PRO A 383 -5.89 19.89 12.28
C PRO A 383 -7.02 20.91 12.42
N GLU A 384 -6.72 22.12 12.92
CA GLU A 384 -7.72 23.18 13.10
C GLU A 384 -8.29 23.70 11.77
N ASP A 385 -7.49 23.74 10.71
CA ASP A 385 -7.92 24.14 9.35
C ASP A 385 -8.92 23.12 8.77
N LEU A 386 -8.90 21.89 9.29
CA LEU A 386 -9.82 20.82 8.95
C LEU A 386 -10.92 20.65 10.01
N GLY A 387 -10.99 21.50 11.03
CA GLY A 387 -11.95 21.36 12.14
C GLY A 387 -11.80 20.01 12.87
N ILE A 388 -10.56 19.59 13.11
CA ILE A 388 -10.19 18.44 13.91
C ILE A 388 -9.48 18.96 15.16
N ASP A 389 -10.03 18.66 16.34
CA ASP A 389 -9.31 18.87 17.59
C ASP A 389 -8.34 17.69 17.80
N PRO A 390 -7.03 17.91 17.93
CA PRO A 390 -6.08 16.85 18.26
C PRO A 390 -6.44 16.05 19.51
N LEU A 391 -7.17 16.64 20.47
CA LEU A 391 -7.62 15.96 21.68
C LEU A 391 -8.76 14.97 21.42
N ASP A 392 -9.43 15.04 20.27
CA ASP A 392 -10.43 14.05 19.85
C ASP A 392 -9.79 12.77 19.30
N ALA A 393 -8.47 12.76 19.04
CA ALA A 393 -7.74 11.60 18.54
C ALA A 393 -7.55 10.55 19.63
N ASP A 394 -8.57 9.72 19.82
CA ASP A 394 -8.64 8.70 20.86
C ASP A 394 -8.90 7.30 20.28
N ARG A 395 -8.38 6.26 20.95
CA ARG A 395 -8.54 4.86 20.57
C ARG A 395 -9.98 4.37 20.45
N ARG A 396 -10.96 5.11 20.99
CA ARG A 396 -12.41 4.89 20.76
C ARG A 396 -12.81 4.95 19.29
N TRP A 397 -12.01 5.62 18.45
CA TRP A 397 -12.27 5.66 17.01
C TRP A 397 -11.89 4.36 16.30
N LEU A 398 -11.05 3.51 16.89
CA LEU A 398 -10.73 2.23 16.26
C LEU A 398 -11.95 1.29 16.34
N ALA A 399 -12.48 0.87 15.20
CA ALA A 399 -13.59 -0.09 15.13
C ALA A 399 -13.25 -1.43 15.82
N ALA A 400 -11.97 -1.80 15.83
CA ALA A 400 -11.41 -2.92 16.58
C ALA A 400 -10.12 -2.47 17.27
N ARG A 401 -9.94 -2.80 18.55
CA ARG A 401 -8.80 -2.33 19.38
C ARG A 401 -7.81 -3.45 19.71
N SER A 402 -8.05 -4.66 19.22
CA SER A 402 -7.18 -5.83 19.38
C SER A 402 -7.41 -6.84 18.26
N ILE A 403 -6.49 -7.81 18.12
CA ILE A 403 -6.70 -8.97 17.23
C ILE A 403 -7.99 -9.73 17.60
N LYS A 404 -8.32 -9.85 18.89
CA LYS A 404 -9.56 -10.51 19.33
C LYS A 404 -10.80 -9.81 18.81
N ASP A 405 -10.81 -8.48 18.81
CA ASP A 405 -11.92 -7.71 18.23
C ASP A 405 -12.04 -7.97 16.73
N LEU A 406 -10.93 -8.07 15.99
CA LEU A 406 -10.94 -8.43 14.56
C LEU A 406 -11.55 -9.81 14.33
N VAL A 407 -11.22 -10.80 15.17
CA VAL A 407 -11.85 -12.12 15.12
C VAL A 407 -13.35 -12.02 15.38
N HIS A 408 -13.79 -11.22 16.34
CA HIS A 408 -15.22 -11.01 16.62
C HIS A 408 -15.94 -10.32 15.45
N TRP A 409 -15.35 -9.29 14.85
CA TRP A 409 -15.87 -8.65 13.63
C TRP A 409 -16.01 -9.65 12.48
N SER A 410 -15.06 -10.56 12.33
CA SER A 410 -15.12 -11.61 11.29
C SER A 410 -16.16 -12.72 11.55
N GLY A 411 -16.88 -12.70 12.69
CA GLY A 411 -17.75 -13.80 13.10
C GLY A 411 -16.99 -15.09 13.43
N GLY A 412 -15.72 -14.98 13.85
CA GLY A 412 -14.84 -16.13 14.13
C GLY A 412 -14.17 -16.74 12.90
N LEU A 413 -14.34 -16.16 11.71
CA LEU A 413 -13.77 -16.68 10.46
C LEU A 413 -12.30 -16.29 10.23
N TYR A 414 -11.83 -15.20 10.85
CA TYR A 414 -10.41 -14.87 10.87
C TYR A 414 -9.69 -15.72 11.92
N ALA A 415 -8.74 -16.53 11.48
CA ALA A 415 -7.93 -17.43 12.31
C ALA A 415 -6.49 -16.89 12.46
N PRO A 416 -6.24 -15.93 13.38
CA PRO A 416 -4.95 -15.24 13.47
C PRO A 416 -3.77 -16.19 13.69
N PRO A 417 -2.58 -15.87 13.16
CA PRO A 417 -1.35 -16.62 13.43
C PRO A 417 -1.10 -16.78 14.92
N ALA A 418 -0.45 -17.89 15.32
CA ALA A 418 -0.20 -18.21 16.73
C ALA A 418 0.51 -17.06 17.49
N ARG A 419 1.42 -16.32 16.84
CA ARG A 419 2.13 -15.18 17.43
C ARG A 419 1.23 -14.02 17.88
N PHE A 420 -0.01 -13.96 17.38
CA PHE A 420 -1.00 -12.91 17.67
C PHE A 420 -2.16 -13.40 18.54
N ARG A 421 -2.14 -14.67 18.97
CA ARG A 421 -3.15 -15.25 19.87
C ARG A 421 -2.63 -15.24 21.30
N ASN A 422 -3.38 -14.64 22.21
CA ASN A 422 -3.10 -14.65 23.65
C ASN A 422 -4.29 -15.17 24.49
N TRP A 423 -5.13 -16.03 23.90
CA TRP A 423 -6.27 -16.71 24.52
C TRP A 423 -6.36 -18.17 24.09
#